data_AF-A0A261UXU6-F1
#
_entry.id   AF-A0A261UXU6-F1
#
_cell.length_a   1.000
_cell.length_b   1.000
_cell.length_c   1.000
_cell.angle_alpha   90.00
_cell.angle_beta   90.00
_cell.angle_gamma   90.00
#
_symmetry.space_group_name_H-M   'P 1'
#
loop_
_entity.id
_entity.type
_entity.pdbx_description
1 polymer ?
#
loop_
_entity_poly.entity_id
_entity_poly.type
_entity_poly.pdbx_seq_one_letter_code
_entity_poly.pdbx_strand_id
1 'polypeptide(L)'
;MALTLSAASTVLAAVGAAPADDSAPAATTAAASTTALAPVQKTEIRDQTAYERLMHNSGVTLQWLWSDDRGHLVATDKNDVVSIAGTQENAEGSLAIKGDIVSIDKDRFVFRGTILIVDAPDQGRRCERTGDFEFKATGKRRYWRLQQMQTCDHLTDYVDIYY
;
A
#
# COMPACT_ATOMS: atom_id res chain seq x y z
N MET A 1 62.22 75.73 -0.86
CA MET A 1 61.04 75.78 -1.77
C MET A 1 59.95 74.96 -1.11
N ALA A 2 58.82 75.59 -0.82
CA ALA A 2 57.88 75.20 0.21
C ALA A 2 56.53 74.70 -0.37
N LEU A 3 55.68 74.17 0.52
CA LEU A 3 54.21 74.07 0.48
C LEU A 3 53.53 72.90 -0.30
N THR A 4 53.20 71.84 0.46
CA THR A 4 51.86 71.30 0.85
C THR A 4 50.61 71.26 -0.07
N LEU A 5 49.80 70.20 0.18
CA LEU A 5 48.33 69.96 0.01
C LEU A 5 47.89 69.35 -1.35
N SER A 6 46.94 68.41 -1.50
CA SER A 6 45.92 67.81 -0.62
C SER A 6 45.29 66.54 -1.27
N ALA A 7 44.76 65.63 -0.42
CA ALA A 7 43.57 64.74 -0.50
C ALA A 7 43.01 64.22 -1.87
N ALA A 8 42.35 63.06 -2.00
CA ALA A 8 41.46 62.34 -1.09
C ALA A 8 41.27 60.85 -1.50
N SER A 9 40.84 60.07 -0.51
CA SER A 9 40.50 58.64 -0.52
C SER A 9 39.29 58.27 -1.38
N THR A 10 39.32 57.07 -1.96
CA THR A 10 38.11 56.24 -2.11
C THR A 10 38.41 54.82 -1.62
N VAL A 11 37.56 54.38 -0.71
CA VAL A 11 37.57 53.13 0.05
C VAL A 11 37.16 51.96 -0.86
N LEU A 12 37.93 50.86 -0.84
CA LEU A 12 37.40 49.55 -1.20
C LEU A 12 37.52 48.64 0.03
N ALA A 13 36.37 48.37 0.64
CA ALA A 13 36.24 47.46 1.77
C ALA A 13 36.46 46.02 1.29
N ALA A 14 37.55 45.38 1.75
CA ALA A 14 37.68 43.94 1.73
C ALA A 14 37.40 43.44 3.15
N VAL A 15 36.21 42.89 3.38
CA VAL A 15 35.88 42.17 4.61
C VAL A 15 36.60 40.82 4.57
N GLY A 16 37.47 40.62 5.55
CA GLY A 16 38.25 39.41 5.76
C GLY A 16 37.42 38.26 6.37
N ALA A 17 37.76 37.06 5.89
CA ALA A 17 37.70 35.73 6.48
C ALA A 17 36.98 35.56 7.83
N ALA A 18 35.86 34.83 7.78
CA ALA A 18 35.35 34.04 8.90
C ALA A 18 35.86 32.59 8.78
N PRO A 19 36.17 31.90 9.89
CA PRO A 19 36.47 30.47 9.88
C PRO A 19 35.17 29.70 9.58
N ALA A 20 35.21 28.83 8.57
CA ALA A 20 34.15 27.87 8.33
C ALA A 20 34.36 26.70 9.31
N ASP A 21 33.44 26.57 10.27
CA ASP A 21 33.25 25.37 11.06
C ASP A 21 33.04 24.17 10.13
N ASP A 22 33.97 23.22 10.17
CA ASP A 22 33.86 21.89 9.59
C ASP A 22 32.84 21.09 10.43
N SER A 23 31.56 21.37 10.22
CA SER A 23 30.46 20.54 10.70
C SER A 23 29.91 19.79 9.50
N ALA A 24 30.49 18.63 9.23
CA ALA A 24 29.90 17.64 8.34
C ALA A 24 28.44 17.40 8.75
N PRO A 25 27.46 17.46 7.82
CA PRO A 25 26.12 17.02 8.15
C PRO A 25 26.21 15.51 8.37
N ALA A 26 26.08 15.08 9.63
CA ALA A 26 25.79 13.71 9.96
C ALA A 26 24.53 13.34 9.17
N ALA A 27 24.71 12.55 8.12
CA ALA A 27 23.63 11.96 7.37
C ALA A 27 22.88 11.04 8.34
N THR A 28 21.82 11.57 8.96
CA THR A 28 20.84 10.77 9.68
C THR A 28 20.25 9.81 8.66
N THR A 29 20.78 8.59 8.64
CA THR A 29 20.21 7.49 7.87
C THR A 29 18.87 7.22 8.53
N ALA A 30 17.79 7.75 7.96
CA ALA A 30 16.43 7.40 8.32
C ALA A 30 16.24 5.93 7.93
N ALA A 31 16.58 5.02 8.84
CA ALA A 31 16.23 3.63 8.74
C ALA A 31 14.70 3.55 8.69
N ALA A 32 14.15 3.28 7.51
CA ALA A 32 12.75 2.98 7.33
C ALA A 32 12.41 1.78 8.22
N SER A 33 11.75 2.05 9.35
CA SER A 33 11.28 1.00 10.24
C SER A 33 10.08 0.35 9.56
N THR A 34 10.27 -0.82 8.94
CA THR A 34 9.18 -1.68 8.52
C THR A 34 8.52 -2.26 9.77
N THR A 35 7.63 -1.50 10.40
CA THR A 35 6.81 -2.01 11.50
C THR A 35 5.91 -3.11 10.92
N ALA A 36 6.14 -4.36 11.34
CA ALA A 36 5.27 -5.47 10.97
C ALA A 36 3.83 -5.23 11.50
N LEU A 37 2.84 -5.67 10.73
CA LEU A 37 1.44 -5.54 11.12
C LEU A 37 1.16 -6.28 12.43
N ALA A 38 0.41 -5.65 13.33
CA ALA A 38 -0.01 -6.30 14.56
C ALA A 38 -0.96 -7.47 14.26
N PRO A 39 -0.79 -8.63 14.94
CA PRO A 39 -1.62 -9.81 14.71
C PRO A 39 -3.08 -9.56 15.08
N VAL A 40 -4.01 -10.04 14.25
CA VAL A 40 -5.45 -10.02 14.56
C VAL A 40 -5.72 -11.05 15.66
N GLN A 41 -6.22 -10.59 16.80
CA GLN A 41 -6.51 -11.47 17.94
C GLN A 41 -7.89 -12.12 17.84
N LYS A 42 -8.83 -11.43 17.19
CA LYS A 42 -10.21 -11.86 16.96
C LYS A 42 -10.80 -11.05 15.82
N THR A 43 -11.55 -11.69 14.93
CA THR A 43 -12.35 -11.02 13.91
C THR A 43 -13.63 -10.47 14.52
N GLU A 44 -13.89 -9.18 14.32
CA GLU A 44 -15.13 -8.54 14.75
C GLU A 44 -16.26 -8.82 13.75
N ILE A 45 -17.08 -9.82 14.03
CA ILE A 45 -18.22 -10.19 13.19
C ILE A 45 -19.46 -9.40 13.63
N ARG A 46 -19.90 -8.44 12.80
CA ARG A 46 -21.12 -7.63 13.03
C ARG A 46 -22.30 -8.03 12.15
N ASP A 47 -22.06 -8.82 11.10
CA ASP A 47 -23.10 -9.35 10.21
C ASP A 47 -22.81 -10.82 9.88
N GLN A 48 -23.69 -11.71 10.34
CA GLN A 48 -23.54 -13.15 10.19
C GLN A 48 -23.69 -13.60 8.72
N THR A 49 -24.55 -12.93 7.95
CA THR A 49 -24.77 -13.28 6.54
C THR A 49 -23.54 -12.93 5.69
N ALA A 50 -22.91 -11.78 5.95
CA ALA A 50 -21.67 -11.39 5.30
C ALA A 50 -20.52 -12.33 5.67
N TYR A 51 -20.44 -12.77 6.92
CA TYR A 51 -19.50 -13.80 7.35
C TYR A 51 -19.68 -15.11 6.57
N GLU A 52 -20.90 -15.65 6.51
CA GLU A 52 -21.19 -16.88 5.76
C GLU A 52 -20.85 -16.76 4.27
N ARG A 53 -21.14 -15.62 3.65
CA ARG A 53 -20.75 -15.34 2.26
C ARG A 53 -19.25 -15.38 2.05
N LEU A 54 -18.46 -14.85 2.99
CA LEU A 54 -17.00 -14.89 2.88
C LEU A 54 -16.48 -16.33 3.07
N MET A 55 -17.06 -17.07 4.01
CA MET A 55 -16.74 -18.49 4.23
C MET A 55 -17.09 -19.38 3.05
N HIS A 56 -18.14 -19.03 2.30
CA HIS A 56 -18.61 -19.72 1.10
C HIS A 56 -18.35 -18.93 -0.18
N ASN A 57 -17.27 -18.14 -0.21
CA ASN A 57 -16.91 -17.35 -1.37
C ASN A 57 -16.75 -18.24 -2.62
N SER A 58 -16.88 -17.62 -3.81
CA SER A 58 -16.77 -18.29 -5.11
C SER A 58 -15.57 -17.80 -5.92
N GLY A 59 -14.49 -17.43 -5.23
CA GLY A 59 -13.21 -17.08 -5.84
C GLY A 59 -12.85 -15.59 -5.82
N VAL A 60 -11.70 -15.29 -6.41
CA VAL A 60 -11.10 -13.95 -6.48
C VAL A 60 -10.69 -13.63 -7.91
N THR A 61 -10.77 -12.36 -8.30
CA THR A 61 -10.23 -11.89 -9.58
C THR A 61 -9.46 -10.59 -9.45
N LEU A 62 -8.54 -10.39 -10.39
CA LEU A 62 -7.94 -9.13 -10.78
C LEU A 62 -8.45 -8.78 -12.17
N GLN A 63 -8.93 -7.54 -12.37
CA GLN A 63 -9.43 -7.04 -13.66
C GLN A 63 -8.50 -7.33 -14.85
N TRP A 64 -7.19 -7.21 -14.63
CA TRP A 64 -6.18 -7.36 -15.68
C TRP A 64 -6.00 -8.81 -16.13
N LEU A 65 -6.49 -9.79 -15.35
CA LEU A 65 -6.38 -11.22 -15.65
C LEU A 65 -7.74 -11.77 -16.09
N TRP A 66 -8.48 -11.00 -16.89
CA TRP A 66 -9.86 -11.35 -17.24
C TRP A 66 -9.93 -12.70 -17.95
N SER A 67 -10.72 -13.61 -17.38
CA SER A 67 -11.07 -14.88 -18.00
C SER A 67 -12.43 -15.35 -17.48
N ASP A 68 -13.03 -16.34 -18.13
CA ASP A 68 -14.28 -16.95 -17.65
C ASP A 68 -14.07 -17.68 -16.31
N ASP A 69 -12.85 -18.13 -16.05
CA ASP A 69 -12.45 -18.78 -14.79
C ASP A 69 -11.96 -17.75 -13.77
N ARG A 70 -12.44 -17.89 -12.54
CA ARG A 70 -11.97 -17.10 -11.40
C ARG A 70 -10.76 -17.76 -10.77
N GLY A 71 -9.94 -16.95 -10.11
CA GLY A 71 -8.98 -17.46 -9.14
C GLY A 71 -9.68 -18.12 -7.95
N HIS A 72 -8.92 -18.93 -7.22
CA HIS A 72 -9.39 -19.61 -6.02
C HIS A 72 -9.18 -18.72 -4.79
N LEU A 73 -10.13 -18.70 -3.85
CA LEU A 73 -9.95 -18.10 -2.53
C LEU A 73 -10.50 -19.02 -1.44
N VAL A 74 -9.67 -19.35 -0.45
CA VAL A 74 -10.08 -20.05 0.77
C VAL A 74 -10.24 -19.03 1.87
N ALA A 75 -11.30 -19.17 2.65
CA ALA A 75 -11.45 -18.47 3.91
C ALA A 75 -11.60 -19.53 5.03
N THR A 76 -10.91 -19.33 6.16
CA THR A 76 -10.94 -20.25 7.30
C THR A 76 -11.16 -19.47 8.59
N ASP A 77 -12.00 -19.96 9.48
CA ASP A 77 -12.09 -19.47 10.86
C ASP A 77 -11.36 -20.43 11.81
N LYS A 78 -10.35 -19.91 12.52
CA LYS A 78 -9.60 -20.66 13.54
C LYS A 78 -9.41 -19.79 14.76
N ASN A 79 -9.87 -20.26 15.92
CA ASN A 79 -9.75 -19.56 17.19
C ASN A 79 -10.30 -18.11 17.13
N ASP A 80 -11.48 -17.94 16.52
CA ASP A 80 -12.16 -16.66 16.31
C ASP A 80 -11.41 -15.67 15.40
N VAL A 81 -10.42 -16.14 14.63
CA VAL A 81 -9.72 -15.36 13.61
C VAL A 81 -10.04 -15.94 12.24
N VAL A 82 -10.69 -15.13 11.41
CA VAL A 82 -10.95 -15.44 10.02
C VAL A 82 -9.71 -15.05 9.19
N SER A 83 -9.13 -16.00 8.48
CA SER A 83 -8.04 -15.79 7.54
C SER A 83 -8.47 -16.09 6.12
N ILE A 84 -7.91 -15.37 5.15
CA ILE A 84 -8.11 -15.62 3.71
C ILE A 84 -6.77 -15.85 3.01
N ALA A 85 -6.78 -16.74 2.03
CA ALA A 85 -5.70 -16.94 1.08
C ALA A 85 -6.28 -17.23 -0.30
N GLY A 86 -5.84 -16.50 -1.32
CA GLY A 86 -6.33 -16.67 -2.67
C GLY A 86 -5.32 -16.32 -3.74
N THR A 87 -5.50 -16.91 -4.92
CA THR A 87 -4.64 -16.75 -6.08
C THR A 87 -5.44 -16.76 -7.37
N GLN A 88 -5.07 -15.90 -8.32
CA GLN A 88 -5.46 -15.99 -9.73
C GLN A 88 -4.20 -15.87 -10.58
N GLU A 89 -4.06 -16.70 -11.61
CA GLU A 89 -2.89 -16.69 -12.48
C GLU A 89 -3.29 -17.10 -13.90
N ASN A 90 -2.75 -16.41 -14.90
CA ASN A 90 -2.82 -16.80 -16.31
C ASN A 90 -1.56 -16.29 -17.04
N ALA A 91 -1.54 -16.37 -18.37
CA ALA A 91 -0.39 -15.91 -19.16
C ALA A 91 -0.11 -14.40 -19.07
N GLU A 92 -1.07 -13.59 -18.59
CA GLU A 92 -0.94 -12.13 -18.45
C GLU A 92 -0.36 -11.74 -17.09
N GLY A 93 -0.35 -12.65 -16.10
CA GLY A 93 0.25 -12.39 -14.80
C GLY A 93 -0.45 -13.11 -13.66
N SER A 94 -0.23 -12.62 -12.43
CA SER A 94 -0.78 -13.22 -11.22
C SER A 94 -1.25 -12.21 -10.17
N LEU A 95 -2.23 -12.64 -9.38
CA LEU A 95 -2.69 -12.02 -8.15
C LEU A 95 -2.54 -13.05 -7.03
N ALA A 96 -1.97 -12.64 -5.90
CA ALA A 96 -2.01 -13.36 -4.63
C ALA A 96 -2.52 -12.44 -3.51
N ILE A 97 -3.38 -12.96 -2.64
CA ILE A 97 -3.88 -12.29 -1.44
C ILE A 97 -3.75 -13.22 -0.24
N LYS A 98 -3.22 -12.74 0.88
CA LYS A 98 -3.07 -13.53 2.10
C LYS A 98 -3.07 -12.67 3.36
N GLY A 99 -3.86 -13.06 4.35
CA GLY A 99 -3.93 -12.36 5.64
C GLY A 99 -5.20 -12.67 6.41
N ASP A 100 -5.50 -11.80 7.37
CA ASP A 100 -6.58 -11.98 8.34
C ASP A 100 -7.67 -10.93 8.16
N ILE A 101 -8.89 -11.24 8.57
CA ILE A 101 -10.03 -10.34 8.56
C ILE A 101 -10.13 -9.68 9.93
N VAL A 102 -10.03 -8.36 9.95
CA VAL A 102 -10.14 -7.55 11.17
C VAL A 102 -11.61 -7.42 11.58
N SER A 103 -12.50 -7.11 10.63
CA SER A 103 -13.94 -6.97 10.88
C SER A 103 -14.78 -7.34 9.67
N ILE A 104 -16.00 -7.80 9.92
CA ILE A 104 -17.01 -8.11 8.91
C ILE A 104 -18.30 -7.37 9.27
N ASP A 105 -18.72 -6.50 8.38
CA ASP A 105 -19.97 -5.76 8.44
C ASP A 105 -20.87 -6.15 7.25
N LYS A 106 -22.09 -5.61 7.21
CA LYS A 106 -23.11 -6.00 6.22
C LYS A 106 -22.67 -5.85 4.76
N ASP A 107 -21.97 -4.76 4.44
CA ASP A 107 -21.59 -4.40 3.06
C ASP A 107 -20.08 -4.39 2.84
N ARG A 108 -19.28 -4.71 3.86
CA ARG A 108 -17.82 -4.61 3.80
C ARG A 108 -17.12 -5.52 4.79
N PHE A 109 -15.84 -5.72 4.57
CA PHE A 109 -14.93 -6.23 5.58
C PHE A 109 -13.59 -5.51 5.50
N VAL A 110 -12.85 -5.55 6.60
CA VAL A 110 -11.48 -5.04 6.67
C VAL A 110 -10.53 -6.22 6.66
N PHE A 111 -9.64 -6.26 5.68
CA PHE A 111 -8.59 -7.25 5.51
C PHE A 111 -7.25 -6.67 5.94
N ARG A 112 -6.49 -7.40 6.75
CA ARG A 112 -5.12 -7.09 7.14
C ARG A 112 -4.18 -8.15 6.57
N GLY A 113 -3.30 -7.75 5.68
CA GLY A 113 -2.37 -8.70 5.07
C GLY A 113 -1.69 -8.16 3.84
N THR A 114 -1.31 -9.06 2.93
CA THR A 114 -0.56 -8.73 1.72
C THR A 114 -1.40 -9.01 0.48
N ILE A 115 -1.36 -8.07 -0.47
CA ILE A 115 -1.84 -8.22 -1.84
C ILE A 115 -0.63 -8.05 -2.77
N LEU A 116 -0.37 -9.06 -3.60
CA LEU A 116 0.71 -9.07 -4.58
C LEU A 116 0.14 -9.24 -5.98
N ILE A 117 0.52 -8.35 -6.89
CA ILE A 117 0.23 -8.42 -8.32
C ILE A 117 1.55 -8.44 -9.08
N VAL A 118 1.69 -9.37 -10.01
CA VAL A 118 2.89 -9.53 -10.84
C VAL A 118 2.50 -9.62 -12.32
N ASP A 119 3.28 -8.98 -13.17
CA ASP A 119 3.22 -8.98 -14.65
C ASP A 119 1.94 -8.42 -15.29
N ALA A 120 1.00 -7.92 -14.50
CA ALA A 120 -0.28 -7.39 -14.98
C ALA A 120 -0.54 -5.95 -14.51
N PRO A 121 -0.95 -5.01 -15.39
CA PRO A 121 -1.18 -5.22 -16.82
C PRO A 121 0.11 -5.23 -17.66
N ASP A 122 1.23 -4.76 -17.08
CA ASP A 122 2.50 -4.63 -17.78
C ASP A 122 3.47 -5.73 -17.34
N GLN A 123 4.08 -6.42 -18.31
CA GLN A 123 5.10 -7.45 -18.04
C GLN A 123 6.29 -6.84 -17.30
N GLY A 124 6.76 -7.52 -16.24
CA GLY A 124 7.79 -7.03 -15.33
C GLY A 124 7.27 -6.14 -14.21
N ARG A 125 5.97 -5.82 -14.17
CA ARG A 125 5.36 -5.07 -13.06
C ARG A 125 5.32 -5.93 -11.80
N ARG A 126 5.65 -5.32 -10.66
CA ARG A 126 5.45 -5.91 -9.33
C ARG A 126 4.82 -4.89 -8.40
N CYS A 127 3.59 -5.16 -7.96
CA CYS A 127 2.87 -4.34 -7.00
C CYS A 127 2.58 -5.16 -5.74
N GLU A 128 3.36 -4.93 -4.68
CA GLU A 128 3.20 -5.60 -3.39
C GLU A 128 2.78 -4.60 -2.32
N ARG A 129 1.68 -4.90 -1.64
CA ARG A 129 1.08 -4.00 -0.65
C ARG A 129 0.74 -4.79 0.60
N THR A 130 1.26 -4.36 1.73
CA THR A 130 0.98 -4.96 3.04
C THR A 130 0.36 -3.90 3.95
N GLY A 131 -0.83 -4.17 4.48
CA GLY A 131 -1.59 -3.18 5.24
C GLY A 131 -3.01 -3.61 5.57
N ASP A 132 -3.82 -2.64 5.96
CA ASP A 132 -5.25 -2.78 6.16
C ASP A 132 -6.01 -2.24 4.94
N PHE A 133 -6.95 -3.03 4.44
CA PHE A 133 -7.68 -2.79 3.20
C PHE A 133 -9.18 -2.98 3.41
N GLU A 134 -10.00 -2.10 2.84
CA GLU A 134 -11.45 -2.27 2.87
C GLU A 134 -11.89 -2.96 1.58
N PHE A 135 -12.70 -4.00 1.72
CA PHE A 135 -13.44 -4.61 0.62
C PHE A 135 -14.92 -4.31 0.80
N LYS A 136 -15.57 -3.79 -0.24
CA LYS A 136 -16.96 -3.33 -0.16
C LYS A 136 -17.82 -3.85 -1.32
N ALA A 137 -19.02 -4.33 -0.98
CA ALA A 137 -20.06 -4.71 -1.93
C ALA A 137 -21.08 -3.57 -2.03
N THR A 138 -21.44 -3.18 -3.26
CA THR A 138 -22.39 -2.08 -3.50
C THR A 138 -23.50 -2.49 -4.46
N GLY A 139 -24.71 -2.00 -4.18
CA GLY A 139 -25.88 -2.20 -5.03
C GLY A 139 -26.22 -3.69 -5.24
N LYS A 140 -26.26 -4.11 -6.51
CA LYS A 140 -26.62 -5.49 -6.90
C LYS A 140 -25.42 -6.41 -7.13
N ARG A 141 -24.19 -5.93 -6.90
CA ARG A 141 -22.96 -6.71 -7.12
C ARG A 141 -22.96 -7.96 -6.25
N ARG A 142 -22.37 -9.03 -6.78
CA ARG A 142 -22.15 -10.32 -6.10
C ARG A 142 -20.66 -10.54 -5.81
N TYR A 143 -20.00 -9.44 -5.45
CA TYR A 143 -18.59 -9.41 -5.08
C TYR A 143 -18.32 -8.18 -4.21
N TRP A 144 -17.31 -8.29 -3.35
CA TRP A 144 -16.69 -7.15 -2.68
C TRP A 144 -15.47 -6.71 -3.48
N ARG A 145 -15.35 -5.41 -3.71
CA ARG A 145 -14.20 -4.81 -4.39
C ARG A 145 -13.26 -4.15 -3.38
N LEU A 146 -11.97 -4.32 -3.56
CA LEU A 146 -10.95 -3.54 -2.85
C LEU A 146 -11.19 -2.04 -3.04
N GLN A 147 -11.21 -1.24 -1.98
CA GLN A 147 -11.45 0.21 -2.09
C GLN A 147 -10.18 1.03 -2.37
N GLN A 148 -9.03 0.57 -1.85
CA GLN A 148 -7.71 1.15 -2.08
C GLN A 148 -7.15 0.68 -3.44
N MET A 149 -7.82 1.05 -4.52
CA MET A 149 -7.58 0.49 -5.86
C MET A 149 -6.32 1.06 -6.54
N GLN A 150 -5.81 2.24 -6.14
CA GLN A 150 -4.70 2.92 -6.82
C GLN A 150 -3.47 3.05 -5.92
N THR A 151 -2.41 2.26 -6.15
CA THR A 151 -1.37 2.11 -5.10
C THR A 151 0.05 1.68 -5.49
N CYS A 152 0.43 1.55 -6.77
CA CYS A 152 1.83 1.24 -7.13
C CYS A 152 2.40 2.12 -8.25
N ASP A 153 1.54 2.69 -9.09
CA ASP A 153 1.92 3.31 -10.38
C ASP A 153 0.75 4.09 -11.00
N HIS A 154 -0.16 4.59 -10.16
CA HIS A 154 -1.40 5.27 -10.57
C HIS A 154 -2.38 4.41 -11.40
N LEU A 155 -2.09 3.12 -11.61
CA LEU A 155 -3.04 2.17 -12.16
C LEU A 155 -4.13 1.84 -11.13
N THR A 156 -5.30 1.47 -11.63
CA THR A 156 -6.45 1.09 -10.81
C THR A 156 -6.61 -0.42 -10.84
N ASP A 157 -6.22 -1.11 -9.77
CA ASP A 157 -6.28 -2.56 -9.64
C ASP A 157 -7.60 -2.98 -8.98
N TYR A 158 -8.58 -3.42 -9.80
CA TYR A 158 -9.81 -4.01 -9.27
C TYR A 158 -9.56 -5.45 -8.83
N VAL A 159 -9.40 -5.64 -7.53
CA VAL A 159 -9.43 -6.95 -6.88
C VAL A 159 -10.84 -7.19 -6.34
N ASP A 160 -11.50 -8.21 -6.86
CA ASP A 160 -12.88 -8.58 -6.52
C ASP A 160 -12.94 -9.97 -5.86
N ILE A 161 -13.63 -10.08 -4.73
CA ILE A 161 -13.90 -11.36 -4.04
C ILE A 161 -15.38 -11.68 -4.16
N TYR A 162 -15.71 -12.82 -4.77
CA TYR A 162 -17.08 -13.20 -5.14
C TYR A 162 -17.75 -14.07 -4.09
N TYR A 163 -19.08 -14.03 -4.01
CA TYR A 163 -19.91 -14.81 -3.09
C TYR A 163 -21.31 -15.06 -3.64
#